data_AF-A0AAV4CD08-F1
#
_entry.id   AF-A0AAV4CD08-F1
#
_cell.length_a   1.000
_cell.length_b   1.000
_cell.length_c   1.000
_cell.angle_alpha   90.00
_cell.angle_beta   90.00
_cell.angle_gamma   90.00
#
_symmetry.space_group_name_H-M   'P 1'
#
loop_
_entity.id
_entity.type
_entity.pdbx_description
1 polymer ?
#
loop_
_entity_poly.entity_id
_entity_poly.type
_entity_poly.pdbx_seq_one_letter_code
_entity_poly.pdbx_strand_id
1 'polypeptide(L)'
;MDREKSNEVVLKEVNLERSLIKTIRQRHLQFLGHICRHKGFEHLEITGKIEGKRSRGRQRITFIGNVKLWAIGKGSNNNFISLTENRYEWRNMIMSVPDKVPDDVMFAIQLRLLD
;
A
#
# COMPACT_ATOMS: atom_id res chain seq x y z
N MET A 1 0.15 6.86 38.86
CA MET A 1 0.91 7.85 38.07
C MET A 1 1.67 7.05 37.03
N ASP A 2 0.95 6.58 36.00
CA ASP A 2 1.53 5.71 34.99
C ASP A 2 2.37 6.54 34.05
N ARG A 3 3.67 6.22 34.02
CA ARG A 3 4.63 6.87 33.14
C ARG A 3 4.21 6.58 31.70
N GLU A 4 3.93 7.62 30.92
CA GLU A 4 3.83 7.50 29.48
C GLU A 4 5.21 7.09 28.95
N LYS A 5 5.47 5.78 28.88
CA LYS A 5 6.66 5.26 28.22
C LYS A 5 6.52 5.59 26.72
N SER A 6 7.45 6.40 26.21
CA SER A 6 7.57 6.65 24.78
C SER A 6 7.68 5.33 24.02
N ASN A 7 6.99 5.24 22.89
CA ASN A 7 7.06 4.09 21.98
C ASN A 7 8.50 3.72 21.62
N GLU A 8 9.41 4.70 21.54
CA GLU A 8 10.83 4.46 21.26
C GLU A 8 11.54 3.69 22.37
N VAL A 9 11.22 4.00 23.63
CA VAL A 9 11.80 3.34 24.81
C VAL A 9 11.31 1.90 24.87
N VAL A 10 10.00 1.69 24.68
CA VAL A 10 9.41 0.34 24.62
C VAL A 10 10.07 -0.47 23.52
N LEU A 11 10.30 0.10 22.34
CA LEU A 11 10.89 -0.61 21.21
C LEU A 11 12.34 -1.03 21.42
N LYS A 12 13.14 -0.16 22.03
CA LYS A 12 14.52 -0.47 22.43
C LYS A 12 14.55 -1.56 23.49
N GLU A 13 13.63 -1.53 24.46
CA GLU A 13 13.54 -2.55 25.53
C GLU A 13 13.25 -3.96 25.00
N VAL A 14 12.36 -4.11 24.00
CA VAL A 14 12.06 -5.42 23.38
C VAL A 14 12.98 -5.80 22.22
N ASN A 15 14.02 -5.02 21.93
CA ASN A 15 14.96 -5.25 20.82
C ASN A 15 14.25 -5.51 19.47
N LEU A 16 13.14 -4.80 19.23
CA LEU A 16 12.35 -4.91 18.02
C LEU A 16 12.56 -3.67 17.16
N GLU A 17 13.17 -3.83 16.00
CA GLU A 17 13.08 -2.83 14.93
C GLU A 17 11.64 -2.83 14.40
N ARG A 18 10.81 -1.90 14.87
CA ARG A 18 9.46 -1.75 14.30
C ARG A 18 9.58 -1.13 12.92
N SER A 19 9.17 -1.90 11.95
CA SER A 19 8.39 -1.34 10.84
C SER A 19 7.05 -2.04 10.75
N LEU A 20 6.16 -1.66 11.68
CA LEU A 20 4.73 -1.97 11.57
C LEU A 20 4.21 -1.59 10.18
N ILE A 21 4.71 -0.49 9.62
CA ILE A 21 4.39 -0.01 8.27
C ILE A 21 4.79 -1.04 7.20
N LYS A 22 6.01 -1.59 7.22
CA LYS A 22 6.40 -2.66 6.28
C LYS A 22 5.57 -3.91 6.46
N THR A 23 5.30 -4.31 7.70
CA THR A 23 4.43 -5.47 7.95
C THR A 23 3.04 -5.27 7.34
N ILE A 24 2.43 -4.10 7.55
CA ILE A 24 1.14 -3.75 6.96
C ILE A 24 1.20 -3.73 5.44
N ARG A 25 2.24 -3.11 4.85
CA ARG A 25 2.44 -3.05 3.40
C ARG A 25 2.63 -4.42 2.77
N GLN A 26 3.42 -5.29 3.40
CA GLN A 26 3.60 -6.67 2.97
C GLN A 26 2.27 -7.43 2.98
N ARG A 27 1.47 -7.28 4.04
CA ARG A 27 0.13 -7.88 4.11
C ARG A 27 -0.82 -7.33 3.03
N HIS A 28 -0.79 -6.03 2.76
CA HIS A 28 -1.57 -5.44 1.66
C HIS A 28 -1.19 -6.03 0.30
N LEU A 29 0.10 -6.19 0.00
CA LEU A 29 0.53 -6.82 -1.25
C LEU A 29 0.18 -8.31 -1.32
N GLN A 30 0.32 -9.05 -0.21
CA GLN A 30 -0.10 -10.45 -0.15
C GLN A 30 -1.60 -10.60 -0.45
N PHE A 31 -2.42 -9.77 0.18
CA PHE A 31 -3.87 -9.73 -0.04
C PHE A 31 -4.22 -9.35 -1.48
N LEU A 32 -3.60 -8.31 -2.02
CA LEU A 32 -3.82 -7.89 -3.41
C LEU A 32 -3.46 -8.99 -4.40
N GLY A 33 -2.32 -9.67 -4.20
CA GLY A 33 -1.92 -10.79 -5.06
C GLY A 33 -2.84 -12.00 -4.95
N HIS A 34 -3.44 -12.24 -3.78
CA HIS A 34 -4.48 -13.26 -3.62
C HIS A 34 -5.73 -12.91 -4.43
N ILE A 35 -6.28 -11.71 -4.24
CA ILE A 35 -7.48 -11.24 -4.95
C ILE A 35 -7.29 -11.27 -6.46
N CYS A 36 -6.18 -10.73 -6.97
CA CYS A 36 -5.96 -10.62 -8.41
C CYS A 36 -5.87 -11.98 -9.10
N ARG A 37 -5.31 -12.99 -8.43
CA ARG A 37 -5.23 -14.35 -8.97
C ARG A 37 -6.53 -15.13 -8.83
N HIS A 38 -7.32 -14.87 -7.77
CA HIS A 38 -8.61 -15.53 -7.56
C HIS A 38 -9.69 -15.00 -8.52
N LYS A 39 -9.59 -13.73 -8.94
CA LYS A 39 -10.51 -13.09 -9.90
C LYS A 39 -12.00 -13.11 -9.47
N GLY A 40 -12.23 -13.04 -8.15
CA GLY A 40 -13.55 -12.92 -7.54
C GLY A 40 -14.17 -11.52 -7.64
N PHE A 41 -15.21 -11.28 -6.85
CA PHE A 41 -15.90 -9.99 -6.84
C PHE A 41 -15.00 -8.84 -6.38
N GLU A 42 -14.16 -9.09 -5.38
CA GLU A 42 -13.19 -8.14 -4.83
C GLU A 42 -12.19 -7.68 -5.90
N HIS A 43 -11.86 -8.56 -6.86
CA HIS A 43 -11.00 -8.19 -7.99
C HIS A 43 -11.70 -7.17 -8.89
N LEU A 44 -12.99 -7.37 -9.19
CA LEU A 44 -13.77 -6.44 -10.01
C LEU A 44 -13.92 -5.08 -9.31
N GLU A 45 -14.20 -5.09 -8.01
CA GLU A 45 -14.33 -3.89 -7.19
C GLU A 45 -13.02 -3.09 -7.15
N ILE A 46 -11.92 -3.75 -6.79
CA ILE A 46 -10.62 -3.09 -6.61
C ILE A 46 -10.05 -2.59 -7.94
N THR A 47 -10.29 -3.31 -9.05
CA THR A 47 -9.89 -2.86 -10.40
C THR A 47 -10.81 -1.82 -11.02
N GLY A 48 -11.99 -1.56 -10.42
CA GLY A 48 -12.96 -0.61 -10.94
C GLY A 48 -13.64 -1.07 -12.24
N LYS A 49 -13.76 -2.38 -12.44
CA LYS A 49 -14.45 -3.00 -13.58
C LYS A 49 -15.95 -3.18 -13.37
N ILE A 50 -16.47 -2.70 -12.23
CA ILE A 50 -17.90 -2.69 -11.93
C ILE A 50 -18.57 -1.54 -12.71
N GLU A 51 -19.77 -1.80 -13.24
CA GLU A 51 -20.58 -0.79 -13.92
C GLU A 51 -21.02 0.32 -12.96
N GLY A 52 -20.91 1.57 -13.43
CA GLY A 52 -21.28 2.76 -12.67
C GLY A 52 -20.21 3.84 -12.75
N LYS A 53 -20.65 5.11 -12.71
CA LYS A 53 -19.73 6.25 -12.64
C LYS A 53 -19.45 6.59 -11.19
N ARG A 54 -18.19 6.90 -10.88
CA ARG A 54 -17.84 7.52 -9.59
C ARG A 54 -18.54 8.87 -9.46
N SER A 55 -18.82 9.27 -8.23
CA SER A 55 -19.41 10.58 -7.93
C SER A 55 -18.59 11.73 -8.53
N ARG A 56 -19.27 12.82 -8.92
CA ARG A 56 -18.61 14.06 -9.36
C ARG A 56 -17.87 14.72 -8.18
N GLY A 57 -16.80 15.46 -8.47
CA GLY A 57 -15.95 16.12 -7.46
C GLY A 57 -14.63 15.40 -7.20
N ARG A 58 -13.99 15.71 -6.06
CA ARG A 58 -12.68 15.14 -5.70
C ARG A 58 -12.80 13.64 -5.43
N GLN A 59 -12.22 12.83 -6.31
CA GLN A 59 -12.24 11.37 -6.17
C GLN A 59 -11.34 10.93 -5.01
N ARG A 60 -11.85 9.99 -4.19
CA ARG A 60 -11.03 9.31 -3.18
C ARG A 60 -9.92 8.51 -3.85
N ILE A 61 -8.79 8.38 -3.15
CA ILE A 61 -7.72 7.50 -3.61
C ILE A 61 -8.23 6.05 -3.62
N THR A 62 -8.03 5.34 -4.73
CA THR A 62 -8.40 3.93 -4.83
C THR A 62 -7.40 3.07 -4.07
N PHE A 63 -7.82 1.86 -3.66
CA PHE A 63 -6.91 0.91 -3.02
C PHE A 63 -5.65 0.66 -3.87
N ILE A 64 -5.80 0.34 -5.15
CA ILE A 64 -4.67 0.17 -6.09
C ILE A 64 -3.84 1.46 -6.17
N GLY A 65 -4.49 2.61 -6.28
CA GLY A 65 -3.81 3.90 -6.37
C GLY A 65 -2.92 4.13 -5.15
N ASN A 66 -3.44 3.84 -3.95
CA ASN A 66 -2.69 3.96 -2.71
C ASN A 66 -1.51 2.97 -2.65
N VAL A 67 -1.73 1.70 -3.00
CA VAL A 67 -0.66 0.68 -3.01
C VAL A 67 0.46 1.05 -3.98
N LYS A 68 0.11 1.51 -5.19
CA LYS A 68 1.09 1.93 -6.21
C LYS A 68 2.00 3.04 -5.72
N LEU A 69 1.48 4.00 -4.95
CA LEU A 69 2.26 5.15 -4.46
C LEU A 69 3.52 4.72 -3.72
N TRP A 70 3.42 3.73 -2.82
CA TRP A 70 4.55 3.29 -2.01
C TRP A 70 5.22 2.00 -2.52
N ALA A 71 4.56 1.22 -3.39
CA ALA A 71 5.12 -0.03 -3.89
C ALA A 71 6.07 0.16 -5.09
N ILE A 72 5.80 1.14 -5.96
CA ILE A 72 6.57 1.34 -7.19
C ILE A 72 7.00 2.82 -7.38
N GLY A 73 6.51 3.73 -6.55
CA GLY A 73 6.75 5.16 -6.71
C GLY A 73 5.96 5.77 -7.88
N LYS A 74 6.02 7.10 -8.03
CA LYS A 74 5.39 7.79 -9.16
C LYS A 74 6.17 7.49 -10.45
N GLY A 75 5.58 6.74 -11.38
CA GLY A 75 6.08 6.71 -12.78
C GLY A 75 6.18 5.35 -13.46
N SER A 76 5.94 4.22 -12.78
CA SER A 76 5.94 2.93 -13.48
C SER A 76 4.64 2.70 -14.24
N ASN A 77 4.75 2.72 -15.57
CA ASN A 77 3.69 2.41 -16.53
C ASN A 77 3.38 0.90 -16.63
N ASN A 78 3.97 0.05 -15.79
CA ASN A 78 3.66 -1.37 -15.80
C ASN A 78 2.22 -1.62 -15.36
N ASN A 79 1.59 -2.61 -15.99
CA ASN A 79 0.31 -3.13 -15.57
C ASN A 79 0.47 -3.83 -14.21
N PHE A 80 0.43 -3.05 -13.12
CA PHE A 80 0.66 -3.52 -11.75
C PHE A 80 -0.19 -4.74 -11.37
N ILE A 81 -1.39 -4.83 -11.95
CA ILE A 81 -2.26 -5.98 -11.75
C ILE A 81 -1.71 -7.22 -12.45
N SER A 82 -1.12 -7.11 -13.65
CA SER A 82 -0.47 -8.26 -14.30
C SER A 82 0.79 -8.72 -13.55
N LEU A 83 1.48 -7.84 -12.82
CA LEU A 83 2.61 -8.25 -11.96
C LEU A 83 2.18 -9.21 -10.85
N THR A 84 0.93 -9.15 -10.40
CA THR A 84 0.41 -10.06 -9.36
C THR A 84 0.31 -11.52 -9.81
N GLU A 85 0.22 -11.75 -11.13
CA GLU A 85 0.10 -13.08 -11.72
C GLU A 85 1.43 -13.85 -11.62
N ASN A 86 2.56 -13.15 -11.79
CA ASN A 86 3.89 -13.75 -11.61
C ASN A 86 4.22 -13.87 -10.11
N ARG A 87 4.12 -15.09 -9.57
CA ARG A 87 4.37 -15.35 -8.13
C ARG A 87 5.79 -15.06 -7.69
N TYR A 88 6.78 -15.22 -8.56
CA TYR A 88 8.18 -14.97 -8.24
C TYR A 88 8.44 -13.46 -8.12
N GLU A 89 8.09 -12.71 -9.16
CA GLU A 89 8.21 -11.24 -9.18
C GLU A 89 7.38 -10.59 -8.06
N TRP A 90 6.17 -11.10 -7.82
CA TRP A 90 5.31 -10.60 -6.74
C TRP A 90 5.92 -10.82 -5.35
N ARG A 91 6.51 -12.00 -5.13
CA ARG A 91 7.19 -12.30 -3.86
C ARG A 91 8.41 -11.40 -3.68
N ASN A 92 9.20 -11.18 -4.73
CA ASN A 92 10.35 -10.27 -4.67
C ASN A 92 9.91 -8.84 -4.32
N MET A 93 8.83 -8.35 -4.93
CA MET A 93 8.25 -7.05 -4.61
C MET A 93 7.79 -6.93 -3.15
N ILE A 94 7.15 -7.98 -2.60
CA ILE A 94 6.75 -8.02 -1.18
C ILE A 94 7.98 -7.91 -0.27
N MET A 95 9.07 -8.59 -0.62
CA MET A 95 10.29 -8.58 0.18
C MET A 95 11.02 -7.23 0.11
N SER A 96 10.94 -6.54 -1.03
CA SER A 96 11.57 -5.23 -1.25
C SER A 96 10.74 -4.03 -0.77
N VAL A 97 9.64 -4.25 -0.05
CA VAL A 97 8.78 -3.17 0.46
C VAL A 97 9.57 -2.25 1.39
N PRO A 98 9.52 -0.92 1.18
CA PRO A 98 10.22 0.03 2.02
C PRO A 98 9.57 0.16 3.41
N ASP A 99 10.40 0.41 4.42
CA ASP A 99 9.95 0.72 5.78
C ASP A 99 9.37 2.12 5.92
N LYS A 100 9.97 3.08 5.22
CA LYS A 100 9.56 4.49 5.23
C LYS A 100 8.72 4.79 3.99
N VAL A 101 7.78 5.73 4.10
CA VAL A 101 7.16 6.30 2.90
C VAL A 101 8.24 7.13 2.20
N PRO A 102 8.49 6.95 0.90
CA PRO A 102 9.39 7.84 0.17
C PRO A 102 8.97 9.30 0.32
N ASP A 103 9.90 10.22 0.57
CA ASP A 103 9.60 11.62 0.89
C ASP A 103 8.82 12.35 -0.24
N ASP A 104 9.04 11.94 -1.49
CA ASP A 104 8.32 12.40 -2.68
C ASP A 104 6.84 11.99 -2.71
N VAL A 105 6.49 10.92 -2.00
CA VAL A 105 5.10 10.45 -1.81
C VAL A 105 4.40 11.21 -0.67
N MET A 106 5.12 11.54 0.40
CA MET A 106 4.58 12.35 1.51
C MET A 106 4.11 13.72 1.00
N PHE A 107 4.95 14.40 0.20
CA PHE A 107 4.60 15.67 -0.43
C PHE A 107 3.37 15.56 -1.34
N ALA A 108 3.21 14.43 -2.05
CA ALA A 108 2.08 14.20 -2.94
C ALA A 108 0.75 13.99 -2.21
N ILE A 109 0.78 13.35 -1.03
CA ILE A 109 -0.39 13.16 -0.18
C ILE A 109 -0.77 14.50 0.46
N GLN A 110 0.21 15.25 0.96
CA GLN A 110 -0.01 16.59 1.52
C GLN A 110 -0.63 17.54 0.49
N LEU A 111 -0.08 17.62 -0.73
CA LEU A 111 -0.64 18.46 -1.80
C LEU A 111 -2.07 18.06 -2.14
N ARG A 112 -2.38 16.76 -2.24
CA ARG A 112 -3.75 16.34 -2.52
C ARG A 112 -4.69 16.76 -1.40
N LEU A 113 -4.30 16.65 -0.13
CA LEU A 113 -5.14 16.99 1.03
C LEU A 113 -5.42 18.50 1.19
N LEU A 114 -4.71 19.37 0.47
CA LEU A 114 -4.81 20.83 0.56
C LEU A 114 -5.72 21.50 -0.50
N ASP A 115 -6.33 20.73 -1.41
CA ASP A 115 -7.35 21.18 -2.38
C ASP A 115 -8.75 20.68 -2.03
#